data_AF-A0A925ZTV4-F1
#
_entry.id   AF-A0A925ZTV4-F1
#
_cell.length_a   1.000
_cell.length_b   1.000
_cell.length_c   1.000
_cell.angle_alpha   90.00
_cell.angle_beta   90.00
_cell.angle_gamma   90.00
#
_symmetry.space_group_name_H-M   'P 1'
#
loop_
_entity.id
_entity.type
_entity.pdbx_description
1 polymer ?
#
loop_
_entity_poly.entity_id
_entity_poly.type
_entity_poly.pdbx_seq_one_letter_code
_entity_poly.pdbx_strand_id
1 'polypeptide(L)'
;MNDPFPTYRIGHFLNQPANPTEFEVLSFEHTPELDIVDPHRHAFYAVLWTDAGRSWQAIDGVEYELSAGTLFFISPGQLHFFEEYEHLRGGSVLFTEDFFLLAQANRDRLFELSFLDNFY
;
A
#
# COMPACT_ATOMS: atom_id res chain seq x y z
N MET A 1 -7.71 24.95 2.90
CA MET A 1 -6.37 24.72 2.34
C MET A 1 -6.46 23.47 1.51
N ASN A 2 -5.92 23.45 0.29
CA ASN A 2 -5.79 22.20 -0.45
C ASN A 2 -4.80 21.31 0.31
N ASP A 3 -5.16 20.06 0.57
CA ASP A 3 -4.23 19.08 1.13
C ASP A 3 -3.04 18.94 0.16
N PRO A 4 -1.79 19.19 0.58
CA PRO A 4 -0.65 19.05 -0.30
C PRO A 4 -0.38 17.59 -0.68
N PHE A 5 -0.99 16.61 0.00
CA PHE A 5 -0.74 15.19 -0.24
C PHE A 5 -2.04 14.48 -0.65
N PRO A 6 -2.21 14.13 -1.94
CA PRO A 6 -3.41 13.45 -2.40
C PRO A 6 -3.59 12.10 -1.71
N THR A 7 -4.84 11.70 -1.52
CA THR A 7 -5.19 10.37 -1.00
C THR A 7 -5.79 9.53 -2.14
N TYR A 8 -5.14 8.42 -2.46
CA TYR A 8 -5.55 7.51 -3.53
C TYR A 8 -6.32 6.31 -2.99
N ARG A 9 -7.16 5.75 -3.87
CA ARG A 9 -7.94 4.52 -3.67
C ARG A 9 -7.40 3.41 -4.57
N ILE A 10 -7.74 2.14 -4.30
CA ILE A 10 -7.31 0.98 -5.09
C ILE A 10 -7.54 1.19 -6.59
N GLY A 11 -8.68 1.76 -6.99
CA GLY A 11 -8.96 2.07 -8.40
C GLY A 11 -7.91 2.93 -9.11
N HIS A 12 -7.18 3.80 -8.40
CA HIS A 12 -6.08 4.59 -9.01
C HIS A 12 -4.89 3.69 -9.38
N PHE A 13 -4.59 2.69 -8.56
CA PHE A 13 -3.56 1.66 -8.83
C PHE A 13 -3.99 0.68 -9.94
N LEU A 14 -5.24 0.77 -10.39
CA LEU A 14 -5.79 0.05 -11.54
C LEU A 14 -5.93 0.93 -12.78
N ASN A 15 -5.48 2.20 -12.73
CA ASN A 15 -5.76 3.23 -13.75
C ASN A 15 -7.26 3.39 -14.06
N GLN A 16 -8.11 3.14 -13.05
CA GLN A 16 -9.57 3.28 -13.09
C GLN A 16 -10.06 3.99 -11.80
N PRO A 17 -9.85 5.31 -11.64
CA PRO A 17 -10.13 6.04 -10.39
C PRO A 17 -11.58 5.91 -9.87
N ALA A 18 -12.54 5.70 -10.77
CA ALA A 18 -13.95 5.52 -10.43
C ALA A 18 -14.33 4.07 -10.05
N ASN A 19 -13.39 3.12 -10.16
CA ASN A 19 -13.64 1.72 -9.84
C ASN A 19 -13.78 1.55 -8.31
N PRO A 20 -14.92 1.01 -7.82
CA PRO A 20 -15.18 0.84 -6.40
C PRO A 20 -14.53 -0.41 -5.79
N THR A 21 -13.58 -1.07 -6.46
CA THR A 21 -12.87 -2.26 -5.95
C THR A 21 -12.41 -2.06 -4.50
N GLU A 22 -12.75 -3.05 -3.67
CA GLU A 22 -12.43 -3.07 -2.24
C GLU A 22 -11.29 -4.04 -1.89
N PHE A 23 -10.92 -4.92 -2.83
CA PHE A 23 -9.83 -5.89 -2.69
C PHE A 23 -9.19 -6.15 -4.05
N GLU A 24 -7.86 -6.22 -4.11
CA GLU A 24 -7.12 -6.52 -5.33
C GLU A 24 -5.77 -7.16 -5.04
N VAL A 25 -5.26 -7.97 -5.98
CA VAL A 25 -3.90 -8.52 -5.94
C VAL A 25 -3.16 -8.10 -7.21
N LEU A 26 -2.06 -7.38 -7.03
CA LEU A 26 -1.24 -6.85 -8.14
C LEU A 26 0.15 -7.49 -8.12
N SER A 27 0.74 -7.67 -9.30
CA SER A 27 2.13 -8.10 -9.46
C SER A 27 2.95 -6.91 -9.94
N PHE A 28 4.08 -6.64 -9.29
CA PHE A 28 4.93 -5.51 -9.65
C PHE A 28 5.41 -5.59 -11.10
N GLU A 29 5.60 -6.80 -11.62
CA GLU A 29 6.02 -7.03 -13.01
C GLU A 29 4.95 -6.72 -14.06
N HIS A 30 3.67 -6.68 -13.65
CA HIS A 30 2.53 -6.50 -14.55
C HIS A 30 1.74 -5.22 -14.27
N THR A 31 2.10 -4.47 -13.23
CA THR A 31 1.49 -3.18 -12.93
C THR A 31 1.91 -2.16 -13.99
N PRO A 32 0.97 -1.51 -14.69
CA PRO A 32 1.30 -0.45 -15.63
C PRO A 32 1.87 0.77 -14.90
N GLU A 33 2.45 1.71 -15.66
CA GLU A 33 2.78 3.02 -15.12
C GLU A 33 1.51 3.67 -14.53
N LEU A 34 1.62 4.16 -13.30
CA LEU A 34 0.51 4.72 -12.53
C LEU A 34 0.57 6.24 -12.59
N ASP A 35 -0.59 6.87 -12.79
CA ASP A 35 -0.74 8.33 -12.66
C ASP A 35 -0.94 8.71 -11.18
N ILE A 36 0.11 8.46 -10.38
CA ILE A 36 0.17 8.69 -8.94
C ILE A 36 1.30 9.67 -8.66
N VAL A 37 0.95 10.78 -8.01
CA VAL A 37 1.90 11.83 -7.65
C VAL A 37 2.37 11.65 -6.21
N ASP A 38 3.69 11.60 -6.01
CA ASP A 38 4.32 11.60 -4.70
C ASP A 38 4.54 13.01 -4.12
N PRO A 39 4.58 13.15 -2.78
CA PRO A 39 4.18 12.14 -1.79
C PRO A 39 2.65 12.05 -1.67
N HIS A 40 2.15 10.89 -1.26
CA HIS A 40 0.72 10.60 -1.21
C HIS A 40 0.30 9.73 -0.03
N ARG A 41 -1.01 9.57 0.14
CA ARG A 41 -1.61 8.63 1.11
C ARG A 41 -2.48 7.60 0.39
N HIS A 42 -2.70 6.46 1.03
CA HIS A 42 -3.71 5.49 0.60
C HIS A 42 -4.95 5.56 1.51
N ALA A 43 -6.11 5.23 0.95
CA ALA A 43 -7.35 4.99 1.70
C ALA A 43 -7.61 3.49 1.94
N PHE A 44 -6.57 2.66 1.84
CA PHE A 44 -6.63 1.20 1.93
C PHE A 44 -5.33 0.68 2.54
N TYR A 45 -5.34 -0.57 3.00
CA TYR A 45 -4.16 -1.29 3.45
C TYR A 45 -3.44 -1.93 2.27
N ALA A 46 -2.11 -1.84 2.24
CA ALA A 46 -1.28 -2.57 1.30
C ALA A 46 -0.36 -3.55 2.04
N VAL A 47 -0.31 -4.79 1.56
CA VAL A 47 0.69 -5.77 1.96
C VAL A 47 1.58 -6.02 0.75
N LEU A 48 2.83 -5.60 0.82
CA LEU A 48 3.83 -5.80 -0.22
C LEU A 48 4.64 -7.06 0.10
N TRP A 49 4.91 -7.89 -0.90
CA TRP A 49 5.87 -8.98 -0.77
C TRP A 49 6.93 -8.88 -1.88
N THR A 50 8.19 -9.11 -1.48
CA THR A 50 9.33 -9.06 -2.41
C THR A 50 9.88 -10.46 -2.63
N ASP A 51 9.70 -10.99 -3.85
CA ASP A 51 10.25 -12.28 -4.27
C ASP A 51 11.72 -12.16 -4.69
N ALA A 52 12.09 -11.07 -5.36
CA ALA A 52 13.46 -10.78 -5.78
C ALA A 52 13.70 -9.27 -5.95
N GLY A 53 14.97 -8.88 -6.00
CA GLY A 53 15.36 -7.47 -6.14
C GLY A 53 15.31 -6.71 -4.82
N ARG A 54 15.29 -5.38 -4.93
CA ARG A 54 15.20 -4.46 -3.80
C ARG A 54 14.34 -3.25 -4.13
N SER A 55 13.70 -2.68 -3.12
CA SER A 55 13.07 -1.36 -3.21
C SER A 55 13.26 -0.55 -1.94
N TRP A 56 13.31 0.77 -2.06
CA TRP A 56 13.27 1.70 -0.95
C TRP A 56 11.87 2.32 -0.87
N GLN A 57 11.31 2.36 0.33
CA GLN A 57 10.01 2.95 0.61
C GLN A 57 10.17 3.94 1.75
N ALA A 58 9.69 5.19 1.60
CA ALA A 58 9.63 6.13 2.70
C ALA A 58 8.20 6.25 3.23
N ILE A 59 7.97 5.83 4.48
CA ILE A 59 6.66 5.89 5.16
C ILE A 59 6.76 6.81 6.36
N ASP A 60 5.93 7.84 6.40
CA ASP A 60 5.88 8.85 7.48
C ASP A 60 7.26 9.48 7.78
N GLY A 61 8.11 9.59 6.74
CA GLY A 61 9.46 10.14 6.84
C GLY A 61 10.55 9.16 7.30
N VAL A 62 10.22 7.88 7.47
CA VAL A 62 11.17 6.81 7.76
C VAL A 62 11.42 5.98 6.50
N GLU A 63 12.68 5.76 6.14
CA GLU A 63 13.08 4.95 4.99
C GLU A 63 13.26 3.49 5.35
N TYR A 64 12.72 2.61 4.51
CA TYR A 64 12.80 1.16 4.64
C TYR A 64 13.36 0.54 3.36
N GLU A 65 14.36 -0.33 3.50
CA GLU A 65 14.83 -1.19 2.42
C GLU A 65 14.04 -2.51 2.45
N LEU A 66 13.35 -2.81 1.36
CA LEU A 66 12.64 -4.06 1.14
C LEU A 66 13.51 -4.94 0.25
N SER A 67 13.85 -6.13 0.72
CA SER A 67 14.68 -7.10 -0.01
C SER A 67 13.95 -8.43 -0.18
N ALA A 68 14.48 -9.33 -1.02
CA ALA A 68 13.90 -10.65 -1.25
C ALA A 68 13.56 -11.40 0.06
N GLY A 69 12.33 -11.91 0.17
CA GLY A 69 11.82 -12.58 1.35
C GLY A 69 11.18 -11.66 2.40
N THR A 70 11.03 -10.37 2.10
CA THR A 70 10.40 -9.39 3.00
C THR A 70 8.90 -9.24 2.74
N LEU A 71 8.13 -9.08 3.82
CA LEU A 71 6.79 -8.51 3.79
C LEU A 71 6.83 -7.11 4.37
N PHE A 72 6.15 -6.17 3.73
CA PHE A 72 6.05 -4.78 4.18
C PHE A 72 4.59 -4.33 4.15
N PHE A 73 4.19 -3.61 5.17
CA PHE A 73 2.80 -3.18 5.32
C PHE A 73 2.69 -1.66 5.11
N ILE A 74 1.56 -1.18 4.60
CA ILE A 74 1.23 0.24 4.60
C ILE A 74 -0.22 0.37 5.03
N SER A 75 -0.45 1.10 6.12
CA SER A 75 -1.78 1.38 6.64
C SER A 75 -2.41 2.62 5.97
N PRO A 76 -3.75 2.70 5.90
CA PRO A 76 -4.45 3.88 5.42
C PRO A 76 -3.99 5.16 6.14
N GLY A 77 -3.77 6.22 5.37
CA GLY A 77 -3.41 7.53 5.90
C GLY A 77 -1.92 7.73 6.19
N GLN A 78 -1.08 6.69 6.13
CA GLN A 78 0.38 6.87 6.19
C GLN A 78 0.87 7.62 4.96
N LEU A 79 1.77 8.59 5.16
CA LEU A 79 2.36 9.36 4.07
C LEU A 79 3.44 8.51 3.40
N HIS A 80 3.15 8.05 2.20
CA HIS A 80 4.04 7.30 1.35
C HIS A 80 4.78 8.26 0.41
N PHE A 81 6.10 8.09 0.37
CA PHE A 81 6.99 8.84 -0.50
C PHE A 81 8.04 7.90 -1.07
N PHE A 82 8.58 8.27 -2.23
CA PHE A 82 9.82 7.77 -2.80
C PHE A 82 9.88 6.25 -2.90
N GLU A 83 9.66 5.78 -4.11
CA GLU A 83 9.89 4.40 -4.49
C GLU A 83 11.08 4.34 -5.45
N GLU A 84 12.23 3.87 -4.97
CA GLU A 84 13.33 3.46 -5.84
C GLU A 84 13.39 1.94 -5.83
N TYR A 85 13.47 1.32 -7.01
CA TYR A 85 13.49 -0.13 -7.12
C TYR A 85 14.49 -0.61 -8.16
N GLU A 86 15.08 -1.78 -7.90
CA GLU A 86 16.02 -2.42 -8.79
C GLU A 86 15.65 -3.89 -8.94
N HIS A 87 15.29 -4.28 -10.17
CA HIS A 87 14.92 -5.66 -10.52
C HIS A 87 13.84 -6.26 -9.59
N LEU A 88 12.95 -5.43 -9.07
CA LEU A 88 11.93 -5.83 -8.11
C LEU A 88 10.93 -6.81 -8.73
N ARG A 89 10.67 -7.90 -8.00
CA ARG A 89 9.67 -8.91 -8.31
C ARG A 89 8.85 -9.22 -7.07
N GLY A 90 7.57 -9.53 -7.28
CA GLY A 90 6.63 -9.79 -6.20
C GLY A 90 5.32 -9.08 -6.48
N GLY A 91 4.70 -8.51 -5.45
CA GLY A 91 3.43 -7.85 -5.63
C GLY A 91 2.82 -7.28 -4.37
N SER A 92 1.55 -6.93 -4.49
CA SER A 92 0.78 -6.36 -3.40
C SER A 92 -0.61 -6.99 -3.26
N VAL A 93 -1.05 -7.12 -2.01
CA VAL A 93 -2.46 -7.35 -1.67
C VAL A 93 -3.01 -6.04 -1.14
N LEU A 94 -4.04 -5.51 -1.80
CA LEU A 94 -4.68 -4.25 -1.46
C LEU A 94 -6.07 -4.54 -0.92
N PHE A 95 -6.45 -3.92 0.19
CA PHE A 95 -7.80 -4.08 0.73
C PHE A 95 -8.27 -2.88 1.55
N THR A 96 -9.56 -2.57 1.46
CA THR A 96 -10.18 -1.52 2.29
C THR A 96 -10.51 -2.04 3.69
N GLU A 97 -10.68 -1.13 4.64
CA GLU A 97 -11.24 -1.44 5.96
C GLU A 97 -12.60 -2.15 5.81
N ASP A 98 -13.47 -1.66 4.93
CA ASP A 98 -14.80 -2.24 4.71
C ASP A 98 -14.72 -3.70 4.25
N PHE A 99 -13.82 -4.02 3.31
CA PHE A 99 -13.59 -5.40 2.87
C PHE A 99 -13.15 -6.30 4.03
N PHE A 100 -12.17 -5.87 4.83
CA PHE A 100 -11.68 -6.66 5.97
C PHE A 100 -12.77 -6.91 7.01
N LEU A 101 -13.63 -5.91 7.24
CA LEU A 101 -14.68 -5.97 8.24
C LEU A 101 -15.94 -6.73 7.79
N LEU A 102 -16.09 -7.09 6.50
CA LEU A 102 -17.22 -7.89 6.02
C LEU A 102 -17.43 -9.19 6.82
N ALA A 103 -16.34 -9.78 7.31
CA ALA A 103 -16.35 -11.03 8.09
C ALA A 103 -16.24 -10.82 9.61
N GLN A 104 -16.23 -9.57 10.11
CA GLN A 104 -15.96 -9.25 11.51
C GLN A 104 -17.17 -8.60 12.18
N ALA A 105 -17.60 -9.17 13.31
CA ALA A 105 -18.61 -8.55 14.17
C ALA A 105 -18.03 -7.38 14.99
N ASN A 106 -16.72 -7.41 15.26
CA ASN A 106 -16.02 -6.38 16.02
C ASN A 106 -15.12 -5.55 15.11
N ARG A 107 -15.43 -4.25 14.97
CA ARG A 107 -14.64 -3.31 14.16
C ARG A 107 -13.27 -3.01 14.78
N ASP A 108 -13.11 -3.21 16.09
CA ASP A 108 -11.85 -2.91 16.78
C ASP A 108 -10.71 -3.87 16.41
N ARG A 109 -11.02 -4.96 15.69
CA ARG A 109 -10.03 -5.95 15.22
C ARG A 109 -8.89 -5.34 14.43
N LEU A 110 -9.12 -4.25 13.71
CA LEU A 110 -8.05 -3.59 12.95
C LEU A 110 -7.03 -2.90 13.86
N PHE A 111 -7.44 -2.35 15.00
CA PHE A 111 -6.52 -1.74 15.97
C PHE A 111 -5.62 -2.77 16.65
N GLU A 112 -6.03 -4.04 16.68
CA GLU A 112 -5.21 -5.14 17.21
C GLU A 112 -4.07 -5.54 16.25
N LEU A 113 -4.13 -5.12 14.97
CA LEU A 113 -3.15 -5.43 13.94
C LEU A 113 -2.08 -4.34 13.82
N SER A 114 -1.49 -3.90 14.95
CA SER A 114 -0.47 -2.85 14.96
C SER A 114 0.78 -3.17 14.14
N PHE A 115 0.98 -4.43 13.76
CA PHE A 115 2.07 -4.82 12.87
C PHE A 115 1.90 -4.26 11.45
N LEU A 116 0.69 -3.82 11.07
CA LEU A 116 0.44 -3.18 9.78
C LEU A 116 1.14 -1.82 9.64
N ASP A 117 1.59 -1.21 10.74
CA ASP A 117 2.24 0.09 10.73
C ASP A 117 3.79 0.01 10.71
N ASN A 118 4.37 -1.19 10.71
CA ASN A 118 5.82 -1.47 10.79
C ASN A 118 6.59 -0.76 11.92
N PHE A 119 6.01 -0.60 13.12
CA PHE A 119 6.68 0.04 14.27
C PHE A 119 7.83 -0.76 14.93
N TYR A 120 8.50 -1.69 14.24
CA TYR A 120 9.49 -2.60 14.84
C TYR A 120 10.95 -2.28 14.49
#